data_AF-A0A933FZ31-F1
#
_entry.id   AF-A0A933FZ31-F1
#
_cell.length_a   1.000
_cell.length_b   1.000
_cell.length_c   1.000
_cell.angle_alpha   90.00
_cell.angle_beta   90.00
_cell.angle_gamma   90.00
#
_symmetry.space_group_name_H-M   'P 1'
#
loop_
_entity.id
_entity.type
_entity.pdbx_description
1 polymer ?
#
loop_
_entity_poly.entity_id
_entity_poly.type
_entity_poly.pdbx_seq_one_letter_code
_entity_poly.pdbx_strand_id
1 'polypeptide(L)'
;MIFQQFRHEEGGCLSYLIGCTQKHVCAIIDPQIQIDTYLNYASSHHLTITHIFESHAQADHLSGAKSLSEKTNAPVHFHESAEVAFSIKRVKDGDEIMVGNVTFRVLHTPGHTSDSVSLLVIDTTRSKEPWFILTGDTLFVGDTGRPDLDGNAEQLYESIWGKLLKLPDSIEIYPTHFAGSSCGKAMSPKPSSTIGFERRFSPSLQVKSKQEFVEFVMADLPVQPPRFQQVRQFNLGFLKEPPIERTYDRQSLQITPEQLKEKLDRGETVFILDVREPFEYQTANIGGKLIPVGEIPKRYTELDANKEIIVHCHHGSRSQKAVEFLYEKGFKNVKNLVGGIDAWSMKIDPKVPRY
;
A
#
# COMPACT_ATOMS: atom_id res chain seq x y z
N MET A 1 8.64 -14.54 17.81
CA MET A 1 7.90 -13.40 17.23
C MET A 1 7.10 -13.86 16.01
N ILE A 2 5.93 -13.25 15.73
CA ILE A 2 5.23 -13.35 14.43
C ILE A 2 5.58 -12.11 13.59
N PHE A 3 5.73 -12.31 12.28
CA PHE A 3 5.97 -11.25 11.29
C PHE A 3 5.06 -11.49 10.09
N GLN A 4 4.30 -10.48 9.71
CA GLN A 4 3.46 -10.48 8.50
C GLN A 4 3.66 -9.16 7.76
N GLN A 5 4.01 -9.25 6.49
CA GLN A 5 4.00 -8.12 5.55
C GLN A 5 2.70 -8.15 4.75
N PHE A 6 2.05 -7.01 4.62
CA PHE A 6 0.88 -6.81 3.76
C PHE A 6 1.31 -6.00 2.54
N ARG A 7 1.02 -6.51 1.34
CA ARG A 7 1.34 -5.85 0.08
C ARG A 7 0.09 -5.18 -0.49
N HIS A 8 0.18 -3.87 -0.73
CA HIS A 8 -0.89 -3.05 -1.29
C HIS A 8 -0.53 -2.69 -2.73
N GLU A 9 -0.87 -3.58 -3.65
CA GLU A 9 -0.43 -3.50 -5.07
C GLU A 9 -0.92 -2.25 -5.82
N GLU A 10 -2.04 -1.63 -5.41
CA GLU A 10 -2.58 -0.42 -6.07
C GLU A 10 -1.67 0.82 -5.90
N GLY A 11 -0.93 0.92 -4.80
CA GLY A 11 -0.05 2.06 -4.49
C GLY A 11 1.44 1.69 -4.37
N GLY A 12 1.78 0.41 -4.46
CA GLY A 12 3.14 -0.05 -4.19
C GLY A 12 3.54 0.10 -2.71
N CYS A 13 2.56 0.08 -1.79
CA CYS A 13 2.78 0.28 -0.36
C CYS A 13 2.90 -1.05 0.39
N LEU A 14 3.59 -1.02 1.52
CA LEU A 14 3.82 -2.13 2.44
C LEU A 14 3.42 -1.68 3.84
N SER A 15 2.68 -2.55 4.53
CA SER A 15 2.42 -2.39 5.95
C SER A 15 2.75 -3.68 6.68
N TYR A 16 2.91 -3.62 7.99
CA TYR A 16 3.45 -4.74 8.76
C TYR A 16 2.62 -5.02 10.01
N LEU A 17 2.47 -6.31 10.35
CA LEU A 17 2.12 -6.76 11.68
C LEU A 17 3.30 -7.52 12.27
N ILE A 18 3.74 -7.10 13.45
CA ILE A 18 4.82 -7.74 14.18
C ILE A 18 4.37 -7.93 15.63
N GLY A 19 4.56 -9.12 16.18
CA GLY A 19 4.02 -9.40 17.51
C GLY A 19 4.68 -10.53 18.29
N CYS A 20 4.26 -10.63 19.54
CA CYS A 20 4.64 -11.68 20.47
C CYS A 20 3.47 -12.65 20.66
N THR A 21 3.55 -13.83 20.04
CA THR A 21 2.53 -14.87 20.16
C THR A 21 2.39 -15.41 21.59
N GLN A 22 3.49 -15.46 22.36
CA GLN A 22 3.45 -15.90 23.77
C GLN A 22 2.69 -14.93 24.69
N LYS A 23 2.66 -13.65 24.34
CA LYS A 23 1.99 -12.59 25.11
C LYS A 23 0.69 -12.14 24.45
N HIS A 24 0.30 -12.74 23.33
CA HIS A 24 -0.90 -12.42 22.57
C HIS A 24 -1.03 -10.93 22.19
N VAL A 25 0.09 -10.25 21.90
CA VAL A 25 0.10 -8.82 21.53
C VAL A 25 0.88 -8.57 20.26
N CYS A 26 0.44 -7.59 19.47
CA CYS A 26 1.15 -7.14 18.27
C CYS A 26 1.10 -5.62 18.09
N ALA A 27 1.97 -5.16 17.19
CA ALA A 27 2.00 -3.82 16.64
C ALA A 27 1.66 -3.85 15.15
N ILE A 28 1.00 -2.80 14.67
CA ILE A 28 0.83 -2.53 13.24
C ILE A 28 1.72 -1.34 12.86
N ILE A 29 2.43 -1.44 11.74
CA ILE A 29 3.30 -0.39 11.22
C ILE A 29 2.78 0.05 9.85
N ASP A 30 2.63 1.37 9.68
CA ASP A 30 2.14 2.06 8.48
C ASP A 30 0.80 1.50 7.95
N PRO A 31 -0.25 1.43 8.79
CA PRO A 31 -1.53 0.86 8.37
C PRO A 31 -2.21 1.68 7.28
N GLN A 32 -2.64 1.03 6.20
CA GLN A 32 -3.61 1.55 5.23
C GLN A 32 -5.01 1.76 5.83
N ILE A 33 -5.83 2.62 5.18
CA ILE A 33 -7.19 2.96 5.61
C ILE A 33 -8.16 1.75 5.73
N GLN A 34 -7.92 0.65 5.01
CA GLN A 34 -8.71 -0.59 5.14
C GLN A 34 -8.30 -1.41 6.37
N ILE A 35 -8.65 -0.90 7.56
CA ILE A 35 -8.19 -1.42 8.85
C ILE A 35 -8.64 -2.85 9.18
N ASP A 36 -9.74 -3.33 8.58
CA ASP A 36 -10.26 -4.68 8.80
C ASP A 36 -9.25 -5.77 8.42
N THR A 37 -8.36 -5.48 7.47
CA THR A 37 -7.24 -6.36 7.10
C THR A 37 -6.40 -6.74 8.33
N TYR A 38 -6.06 -5.75 9.16
CA TYR A 38 -5.23 -5.94 10.34
C TYR A 38 -6.02 -6.56 11.50
N LEU A 39 -7.25 -6.09 11.71
CA LEU A 39 -8.14 -6.60 12.77
C LEU A 39 -8.42 -8.09 12.58
N ASN A 40 -8.76 -8.50 11.35
CA ASN A 40 -9.04 -9.89 11.02
C ASN A 40 -7.80 -10.77 11.14
N TYR A 41 -6.64 -10.30 10.68
CA TYR A 41 -5.39 -11.06 10.81
C TYR A 41 -4.97 -11.23 12.27
N ALA A 42 -5.02 -10.16 13.08
CA ALA A 42 -4.68 -10.24 14.49
C ALA A 42 -5.63 -11.19 15.24
N SER A 43 -6.94 -11.09 14.98
CA SER A 43 -7.96 -11.96 15.56
C SER A 43 -7.76 -13.43 15.21
N SER A 44 -7.51 -13.76 13.93
CA SER A 44 -7.30 -15.14 13.49
C SER A 44 -6.03 -15.80 14.05
N HIS A 45 -5.08 -14.99 14.55
CA HIS A 45 -3.86 -15.44 15.20
C HIS A 45 -3.88 -15.27 16.73
N HIS A 46 -5.04 -14.93 17.31
CA HIS A 46 -5.22 -14.71 18.75
C HIS A 46 -4.28 -13.64 19.31
N LEU A 47 -4.17 -12.50 18.61
CA LEU A 47 -3.35 -11.35 18.97
C LEU A 47 -4.24 -10.13 19.23
N THR A 48 -3.86 -9.32 20.21
CA THR A 48 -4.42 -7.99 20.45
C THR A 48 -3.46 -6.93 19.90
N ILE A 49 -3.99 -6.04 19.05
CA ILE A 49 -3.24 -4.88 18.58
C ILE A 49 -3.12 -3.90 19.75
N THR A 50 -1.88 -3.64 20.16
CA THR A 50 -1.58 -2.79 21.34
C THR A 50 -0.76 -1.56 20.99
N HIS A 51 -0.16 -1.53 19.80
CA HIS A 51 0.68 -0.44 19.33
C HIS A 51 0.43 -0.23 17.84
N ILE A 52 0.43 1.03 17.42
CA ILE A 52 0.39 1.42 16.01
C ILE A 52 1.56 2.36 15.80
N PHE A 53 2.40 2.11 14.81
CA PHE A 53 3.52 2.99 14.46
C PHE A 53 3.28 3.58 13.08
N GLU A 54 3.57 4.87 12.96
CA GLU A 54 3.76 5.54 11.68
C GLU A 54 5.24 5.87 11.54
N SER A 55 5.85 5.37 10.47
CA SER A 55 7.24 5.71 10.12
C SER A 55 7.36 7.18 9.76
N HIS A 56 6.33 7.78 9.15
CA HIS A 56 6.26 9.18 8.81
C HIS A 56 4.84 9.60 8.45
N ALA A 57 4.61 10.92 8.30
CA ALA A 57 3.37 11.45 7.75
C ALA A 57 3.17 11.08 6.26
N GLN A 58 2.53 9.93 6.01
CA GLN A 58 2.26 9.37 4.68
C GLN A 58 1.60 10.39 3.73
N ALA A 59 2.04 10.41 2.47
CA ALA A 59 1.65 11.43 1.49
C ALA A 59 0.97 10.87 0.23
N ASP A 60 1.03 9.56 0.02
CA ASP A 60 0.59 8.88 -1.21
C ASP A 60 -0.57 7.91 -0.99
N HIS A 61 -0.98 7.70 0.26
CA HIS A 61 -2.14 6.91 0.63
C HIS A 61 -2.78 7.40 1.93
N LEU A 62 -4.05 7.04 2.13
CA LEU A 62 -4.76 7.31 3.39
C LEU A 62 -4.32 6.33 4.47
N SER A 63 -3.81 6.85 5.58
CA SER A 63 -3.47 6.08 6.76
C SER A 63 -4.71 5.66 7.54
N GLY A 64 -4.70 4.41 7.98
CA GLY A 64 -5.67 3.84 8.92
C GLY A 64 -5.28 4.00 10.39
N ALA A 65 -4.17 4.66 10.72
CA ALA A 65 -3.63 4.68 12.08
C ALA A 65 -4.61 5.24 13.10
N LYS A 66 -5.24 6.38 12.79
CA LYS A 66 -6.26 7.01 13.64
C LYS A 66 -7.48 6.09 13.84
N SER A 67 -8.06 5.59 12.75
CA SER A 67 -9.24 4.72 12.82
C SER A 67 -8.96 3.41 13.53
N LEU A 68 -7.77 2.84 13.34
CA LEU A 68 -7.34 1.62 14.02
C LEU A 68 -7.12 1.89 15.52
N SER A 69 -6.55 3.03 15.89
CA SER A 69 -6.41 3.47 17.29
C SER A 69 -7.78 3.63 17.95
N GLU A 70 -8.74 4.29 17.30
CA GLU A 70 -10.10 4.45 17.81
C GLU A 70 -10.81 3.10 18.00
N LYS A 71 -10.56 2.13 17.12
CA LYS A 71 -11.18 0.80 17.19
C LYS A 71 -10.55 -0.12 18.25
N THR A 72 -9.26 0.03 18.53
CA THR A 72 -8.48 -0.89 19.37
C THR A 72 -8.07 -0.31 20.72
N ASN A 73 -8.15 1.02 20.88
CA ASN A 73 -7.53 1.80 21.95
C ASN A 73 -5.98 1.72 21.98
N ALA A 74 -5.34 1.16 20.95
CA ALA A 74 -3.90 1.15 20.83
C ALA A 74 -3.39 2.56 20.51
N PRO A 75 -2.38 3.10 21.22
CA PRO A 75 -1.79 4.38 20.87
C PRO A 75 -1.10 4.36 19.50
N VAL A 76 -1.21 5.47 18.78
CA VAL A 76 -0.40 5.75 17.59
C VAL A 76 0.91 6.39 18.01
N HIS A 77 2.02 5.81 17.59
CA HIS A 77 3.37 6.29 17.81
C HIS A 77 3.85 7.08 16.59
N PHE A 78 4.26 8.32 16.84
CA PHE A 78 4.85 9.23 15.86
C PHE A 78 6.12 9.83 16.46
N HIS A 79 7.08 10.20 15.61
CA HIS A 79 8.22 10.99 16.08
C HIS A 79 7.78 12.29 16.74
N GLU A 80 8.54 12.78 17.72
CA GLU A 80 8.17 13.97 18.48
C GLU A 80 8.06 15.24 17.62
N SER A 81 8.71 15.29 16.47
CA SER A 81 8.61 16.40 15.51
C SER A 81 7.34 16.40 14.66
N ALA A 82 6.54 15.33 14.69
CA ALA A 82 5.30 15.27 13.94
C ALA A 82 4.24 16.19 14.56
N GLU A 83 3.63 17.03 13.73
CA GLU A 83 2.49 17.88 14.10
C GLU A 83 1.19 17.15 13.77
N VAL A 84 0.58 16.53 14.79
CA VAL A 84 -0.60 15.68 14.64
C VAL A 84 -1.77 16.25 15.46
N ALA A 85 -2.96 16.31 14.85
CA ALA A 85 -4.20 16.87 15.41
C ALA A 85 -5.08 15.84 16.14
N PHE A 86 -4.56 14.66 16.46
CA PHE A 86 -5.17 13.66 17.31
C PHE A 86 -4.17 13.14 18.36
N SER A 87 -4.64 12.37 19.33
CA SER A 87 -3.79 11.88 20.41
C SER A 87 -2.76 10.88 19.91
N ILE A 88 -1.49 11.15 20.19
CA ILE A 88 -0.35 10.29 19.83
C ILE A 88 0.58 10.06 21.03
N LYS A 89 1.36 8.99 20.96
CA LYS A 89 2.56 8.79 21.77
C LYS A 89 3.76 9.29 20.98
N ARG A 90 4.39 10.36 21.47
CA ARG A 90 5.61 10.92 20.87
C ARG A 90 6.79 10.01 21.20
N VAL A 91 7.58 9.65 20.19
CA VAL A 91 8.82 8.90 20.33
C VAL A 91 10.01 9.73 19.86
N LYS A 92 11.19 9.44 20.40
CA LYS A 92 12.47 10.10 20.10
C LYS A 92 13.49 9.10 19.56
N ASP A 93 14.57 9.62 19.00
CA ASP A 93 15.73 8.81 18.66
C ASP A 93 16.24 8.02 19.87
N GLY A 94 16.43 6.71 19.70
CA GLY A 94 16.90 5.81 20.75
C GLY A 94 15.84 5.25 21.69
N ASP A 95 14.58 5.72 21.62
CA ASP A 95 13.50 5.15 22.43
C ASP A 95 13.31 3.66 22.13
N GLU A 96 13.06 2.87 23.17
CA GLU A 96 12.74 1.45 23.05
C GLU A 96 11.30 1.19 23.50
N ILE A 97 10.49 0.62 22.61
CA ILE A 97 9.09 0.28 22.86
C ILE A 97 8.94 -1.24 22.84
N MET A 98 8.41 -1.81 23.91
CA MET A 98 8.22 -3.25 24.05
C MET A 98 6.80 -3.67 23.68
N VAL A 99 6.70 -4.68 22.82
CA VAL A 99 5.45 -5.34 22.42
C VAL A 99 5.57 -6.82 22.77
N GLY A 100 5.25 -7.13 24.03
CA GLY A 100 5.55 -8.44 24.62
C GLY A 100 7.06 -8.65 24.71
N ASN A 101 7.60 -9.62 23.95
CA ASN A 101 9.04 -9.91 23.93
C ASN A 101 9.75 -9.30 22.70
N VAL A 102 9.05 -8.50 21.89
CA VAL A 102 9.62 -7.80 20.74
C VAL A 102 9.93 -6.37 21.18
N THR A 103 11.16 -5.90 20.93
CA THR A 103 11.54 -4.51 21.16
C THR A 103 11.67 -3.79 19.82
N PHE A 104 11.03 -2.63 19.71
CA PHE A 104 11.21 -1.67 18.63
C PHE A 104 12.09 -0.55 19.16
N ARG A 105 13.31 -0.41 18.63
CA ARG A 105 14.18 0.73 18.88
C ARG A 105 13.98 1.75 17.77
N VAL A 106 13.64 2.97 18.14
CA VAL A 106 13.39 4.07 17.22
C VAL A 106 14.72 4.68 16.79
N LEU A 107 14.90 4.81 15.48
CA LEU A 107 15.96 5.63 14.88
C LEU A 107 15.28 6.80 14.17
N HIS A 108 15.53 8.03 14.59
CA HIS A 108 15.08 9.22 13.86
C HIS A 108 15.89 9.34 12.56
N THR A 109 15.23 9.17 11.42
CA THR A 109 15.85 9.11 10.11
C THR A 109 15.23 10.13 9.16
N PRO A 110 15.31 11.44 9.47
CA PRO A 110 14.73 12.49 8.64
C PRO A 110 15.35 12.50 7.25
N GLY A 111 14.58 12.93 6.26
CA GLY A 111 15.08 13.07 4.91
C GLY A 111 13.99 12.98 3.87
N HIS A 112 13.17 11.93 3.91
CA HIS A 112 11.93 11.87 3.15
C HIS A 112 10.90 12.84 3.70
N THR A 113 10.72 12.81 5.03
CA THR A 113 10.05 13.85 5.81
C THR A 113 10.91 14.21 7.03
N SER A 114 10.60 15.32 7.69
CA SER A 114 11.28 15.74 8.92
C SER A 114 10.99 14.83 10.14
N ASP A 115 9.84 14.15 10.15
CA ASP A 115 9.37 13.24 11.19
C ASP A 115 9.69 11.76 10.92
N SER A 116 10.36 11.45 9.81
CA SER A 116 10.68 10.07 9.43
C SER A 116 11.47 9.33 10.51
N VAL A 117 11.02 8.12 10.85
CA VAL A 117 11.71 7.16 11.72
C VAL A 117 11.85 5.80 11.05
N SER A 118 12.94 5.13 11.39
CA SER A 118 13.13 3.70 11.12
C SER A 118 13.01 2.93 12.43
N LEU A 119 12.43 1.73 12.40
CA LEU A 119 12.19 0.90 13.58
C LEU A 119 13.06 -0.35 13.53
N LEU A 120 14.07 -0.39 14.38
CA LEU A 120 14.96 -1.54 14.51
C LEU A 120 14.33 -2.57 15.44
N VAL A 121 14.13 -3.80 14.96
CA VAL A 121 13.34 -4.83 15.63
C VAL A 121 14.25 -5.90 16.25
N ILE A 122 14.02 -6.18 17.53
CA ILE A 122 14.76 -7.17 18.33
C ILE A 122 13.77 -8.19 18.89
N ASP A 123 13.97 -9.49 18.59
CA ASP A 123 13.28 -10.58 19.29
C ASP A 123 14.11 -11.01 20.50
N THR A 124 13.77 -10.47 21.67
CA THR A 124 14.52 -10.68 22.93
C THR A 124 14.50 -12.13 23.41
N THR A 125 13.62 -12.98 22.85
CA THR A 125 13.64 -14.43 23.13
C THR A 125 14.76 -15.16 22.39
N ARG A 126 15.32 -14.55 21.34
CA ARG A 126 16.38 -15.14 20.52
C ARG A 126 17.74 -14.47 20.73
N SER A 127 17.77 -13.14 20.81
CA SER A 127 19.00 -12.37 20.94
C SER A 127 18.74 -10.97 21.51
N LYS A 128 19.79 -10.32 22.00
CA LYS A 128 19.80 -8.86 22.26
C LYS A 128 20.17 -8.04 21.03
N GLU A 129 20.70 -8.70 20.00
CA GLU A 129 21.04 -8.08 18.72
C GLU A 129 19.78 -7.82 17.89
N PRO A 130 19.75 -6.72 17.12
CA PRO A 130 18.68 -6.46 16.17
C PRO A 130 18.65 -7.50 15.06
N TRP A 131 17.45 -7.86 14.61
CA TRP A 131 17.26 -8.84 13.54
C TRP A 131 17.03 -8.14 12.20
N PHE A 132 16.12 -7.18 12.15
CA PHE A 132 15.80 -6.42 10.95
C PHE A 132 15.35 -5.00 11.30
N ILE A 133 15.23 -4.15 10.29
CA ILE A 133 14.80 -2.77 10.43
C ILE A 133 13.67 -2.46 9.44
N LEU A 134 12.62 -1.82 9.94
CA LEU A 134 11.61 -1.18 9.12
C LEU A 134 12.11 0.21 8.76
N THR A 135 12.39 0.49 7.49
CA THR A 135 13.11 1.70 7.06
C THR A 135 12.22 2.87 6.66
N GLY A 136 10.90 2.71 6.76
CA GLY A 136 9.97 3.71 6.26
C GLY A 136 10.22 3.99 4.78
N ASP A 137 10.19 5.28 4.46
CA ASP A 137 10.60 5.81 3.16
C ASP A 137 12.02 6.41 3.20
N THR A 138 12.82 6.15 4.23
CA THR A 138 14.22 6.60 4.25
C THR A 138 15.09 5.80 3.27
N LEU A 139 14.97 4.46 3.28
CA LEU A 139 15.75 3.56 2.45
C LEU A 139 14.86 2.45 1.88
N PHE A 140 14.92 2.27 0.56
CA PHE A 140 14.19 1.24 -0.18
C PHE A 140 15.13 0.12 -0.66
N VAL A 141 14.55 -0.89 -1.31
CA VAL A 141 15.33 -1.87 -2.07
C VAL A 141 15.71 -1.27 -3.42
N GLY A 142 17.00 -0.96 -3.58
CA GLY A 142 17.60 -0.38 -4.76
C GLY A 142 17.55 1.15 -4.83
N ASP A 143 16.95 1.84 -3.86
CA ASP A 143 16.70 3.28 -3.92
C ASP A 143 16.50 3.92 -2.54
N THR A 144 16.23 5.23 -2.49
CA THR A 144 15.90 6.01 -1.28
C THR A 144 14.64 6.83 -1.47
N GLY A 145 14.05 7.33 -0.37
CA GLY A 145 12.94 8.27 -0.42
C GLY A 145 13.24 9.54 -1.19
N ARG A 146 12.22 10.10 -1.83
CA ARG A 146 12.27 11.45 -2.39
C ARG A 146 12.27 12.51 -1.28
N PRO A 147 13.13 13.54 -1.31
CA PRO A 147 13.15 14.56 -0.26
C PRO A 147 12.35 15.84 -0.62
N ASP A 148 11.72 15.93 -1.79
CA ASP A 148 11.13 17.17 -2.32
C ASP A 148 9.70 17.49 -1.86
N LEU A 149 9.06 16.61 -1.08
CA LEU A 149 7.69 16.83 -0.59
C LEU A 149 7.65 17.61 0.73
N ASP A 150 8.33 17.10 1.75
CA ASP A 150 8.43 17.68 3.10
C ASP A 150 9.79 17.36 3.74
N GLY A 151 10.75 16.99 2.89
CA GLY A 151 12.00 16.39 3.27
C GLY A 151 13.19 17.32 3.04
N ASN A 152 14.37 16.72 3.16
CA ASN A 152 15.62 17.40 2.93
C ASN A 152 16.69 16.38 2.51
N ALA A 153 17.27 16.56 1.32
CA ALA A 153 18.23 15.63 0.75
C ALA A 153 19.51 15.48 1.60
N GLU A 154 19.93 16.57 2.26
CA GLU A 154 21.09 16.55 3.15
C GLU A 154 20.83 15.76 4.43
N GLN A 155 19.66 15.93 5.03
CA GLN A 155 19.24 15.14 6.18
C GLN A 155 19.07 13.66 5.80
N LEU A 156 18.55 13.38 4.61
CA LEU A 156 18.44 12.01 4.09
C LEU A 156 19.81 11.34 4.02
N TYR A 157 20.83 12.04 3.50
CA TYR A 157 22.21 11.57 3.50
C TYR A 157 22.71 11.29 4.93
N GLU A 158 22.50 12.22 5.86
CA GLU A 158 22.93 12.08 7.25
C GLU A 158 22.24 10.91 7.97
N SER A 159 20.96 10.66 7.70
CA SER A 159 20.22 9.51 8.21
C SER A 159 20.77 8.19 7.68
N ILE A 160 21.04 8.12 6.38
CA ILE A 160 21.53 6.91 5.74
C ILE A 160 22.97 6.60 6.19
N TRP A 161 23.92 7.51 5.97
CA TRP A 161 25.34 7.26 6.31
C TRP A 161 25.64 7.37 7.80
N GLY A 162 24.93 8.25 8.51
CA GLY A 162 25.13 8.49 9.93
C GLY A 162 24.48 7.45 10.83
N LYS A 163 23.42 6.76 10.35
CA LYS A 163 22.68 5.75 11.15
C LYS A 163 22.53 4.41 10.42
N LEU A 164 21.77 4.35 9.31
CA LEU A 164 21.38 3.07 8.70
C LEU A 164 22.59 2.26 8.23
N LEU A 165 23.55 2.87 7.55
CA LEU A 165 24.76 2.21 7.08
C LEU A 165 25.79 1.94 8.17
N LYS A 166 25.55 2.32 9.43
CA LYS A 166 26.35 1.86 10.57
C LYS A 166 25.86 0.54 11.15
N LEU A 167 24.68 0.07 10.74
CA LEU A 167 24.15 -1.22 11.16
C LEU A 167 24.95 -2.39 10.54
N PRO A 168 24.95 -3.57 11.18
CA PRO A 168 25.58 -4.76 10.62
C PRO A 168 24.99 -5.15 9.26
N ASP A 169 25.82 -5.70 8.38
CA ASP A 169 25.42 -6.10 7.02
C ASP A 169 24.28 -7.12 6.99
N SER A 170 24.15 -7.94 8.04
CA SER A 170 23.14 -8.98 8.17
C SER A 170 21.74 -8.47 8.49
N ILE A 171 21.59 -7.19 8.83
CA ILE A 171 20.28 -6.62 9.16
C ILE A 171 19.43 -6.54 7.89
N GLU A 172 18.28 -7.22 7.93
CA GLU A 172 17.30 -7.17 6.84
C GLU A 172 16.61 -5.80 6.84
N ILE A 173 16.35 -5.27 5.64
CA ILE A 173 15.61 -4.02 5.47
C ILE A 173 14.20 -4.29 4.95
N TYR A 174 13.23 -3.59 5.51
CA TYR A 174 11.81 -3.68 5.19
C TYR A 174 11.23 -2.26 5.03
N PRO A 175 11.14 -1.75 3.79
CA PRO A 175 10.61 -0.41 3.53
C PRO A 175 9.09 -0.34 3.60
N THR A 176 8.53 0.87 3.50
CA THR A 176 7.08 1.09 3.39
C THR A 176 6.59 1.12 1.94
N HIS A 177 7.51 1.15 0.96
CA HIS A 177 7.17 1.09 -0.47
C HIS A 177 8.05 0.13 -1.29
N PHE A 178 7.53 -0.30 -2.44
CA PHE A 178 8.22 -1.12 -3.44
C PHE A 178 7.90 -0.63 -4.87
N ALA A 179 8.42 -1.31 -5.89
CA ALA A 179 8.18 -0.97 -7.30
C ALA A 179 6.70 -0.68 -7.60
N GLY A 180 6.44 0.47 -8.24
CA GLY A 180 5.11 0.96 -8.56
C GLY A 180 4.69 2.20 -7.76
N SER A 181 5.31 2.46 -6.60
CA SER A 181 5.08 3.69 -5.84
C SER A 181 5.81 4.91 -6.44
N SER A 182 5.24 6.10 -6.23
CA SER A 182 5.79 7.40 -6.62
C SER A 182 6.69 8.05 -5.56
N CYS A 183 6.89 7.38 -4.42
CA CYS A 183 7.75 7.83 -3.32
C CYS A 183 9.25 7.60 -3.56
N GLY A 184 9.61 6.79 -4.56
CA GLY A 184 10.98 6.52 -5.01
C GLY A 184 11.08 6.47 -6.53
N LYS A 185 12.30 6.49 -7.08
CA LYS A 185 12.55 6.58 -8.54
C LYS A 185 12.59 5.23 -9.22
N ALA A 186 13.27 4.27 -8.62
CA ALA A 186 13.64 2.99 -9.25
C ALA A 186 13.60 1.82 -8.26
N MET A 187 12.59 1.80 -7.38
CA MET A 187 12.42 0.75 -6.39
C MET A 187 12.27 -0.64 -7.01
N SER A 188 12.84 -1.64 -6.36
CA SER A 188 12.69 -3.05 -6.74
C SER A 188 11.30 -3.60 -6.41
N PRO A 189 10.75 -4.55 -7.19
CA PRO A 189 9.55 -5.30 -6.80
C PRO A 189 9.80 -6.31 -5.69
N LYS A 190 11.08 -6.60 -5.36
CA LYS A 190 11.45 -7.42 -4.21
C LYS A 190 11.24 -6.58 -2.93
N PRO A 191 10.40 -7.02 -1.98
CA PRO A 191 9.90 -6.16 -0.89
C PRO A 191 10.81 -6.11 0.35
N SER A 192 12.03 -6.63 0.25
CA SER A 192 13.03 -6.60 1.33
C SER A 192 14.45 -6.79 0.79
N SER A 193 15.47 -6.42 1.56
CA SER A 193 16.88 -6.65 1.25
C SER A 193 17.71 -6.73 2.54
N THR A 194 19.00 -6.42 2.49
CA THR A 194 19.85 -6.28 3.69
C THR A 194 20.69 -5.01 3.60
N ILE A 195 21.09 -4.46 4.75
CA ILE A 195 22.00 -3.31 4.81
C ILE A 195 23.27 -3.58 4.00
N GLY A 196 23.85 -4.78 4.10
CA GLY A 196 25.08 -5.12 3.38
C GLY A 196 24.90 -5.22 1.87
N PHE A 197 23.75 -5.69 1.40
CA PHE A 197 23.46 -5.73 -0.03
C PHE A 197 23.24 -4.32 -0.59
N GLU A 198 22.38 -3.52 0.06
CA GLU A 198 22.12 -2.16 -0.40
C GLU A 198 23.39 -1.29 -0.38
N ARG A 199 24.18 -1.35 0.68
CA ARG A 199 25.46 -0.63 0.78
C ARG A 199 26.40 -0.89 -0.41
N ARG A 200 26.36 -2.09 -0.99
CA ARG A 200 27.24 -2.51 -2.09
C ARG A 200 26.66 -2.25 -3.47
N PHE A 201 25.33 -2.19 -3.60
CA PHE A 201 24.68 -2.33 -4.90
C PHE A 201 23.59 -1.29 -5.20
N SER A 202 23.06 -0.56 -4.21
CA SER A 202 22.09 0.50 -4.49
C SER A 202 22.82 1.69 -5.14
N PRO A 203 22.40 2.16 -6.34
CA PRO A 203 23.09 3.24 -7.04
C PRO A 203 23.21 4.53 -6.22
N SER A 204 22.16 4.90 -5.48
CA SER A 204 22.13 6.06 -4.59
C SER A 204 23.16 5.98 -3.47
N LEU A 205 23.61 4.78 -3.09
CA LEU A 205 24.59 4.54 -2.03
C LEU A 205 26.03 4.41 -2.56
N GLN A 206 26.22 4.37 -3.89
CA GLN A 206 27.55 4.30 -4.52
C GLN A 206 28.15 5.69 -4.84
N VAL A 207 27.44 6.77 -4.51
CA VAL A 207 27.91 8.15 -4.65
C VAL A 207 29.11 8.43 -3.75
N LYS A 208 30.01 9.32 -4.17
CA LYS A 208 31.30 9.57 -3.50
C LYS A 208 31.25 10.71 -2.49
N SER A 209 30.19 11.52 -2.50
CA SER A 209 30.04 12.66 -1.60
C SER A 209 28.58 12.97 -1.28
N LYS A 210 28.35 13.73 -0.20
CA LYS A 210 27.03 14.27 0.16
C LYS A 210 26.44 15.10 -0.99
N GLN A 211 27.26 15.88 -1.69
CA GLN A 211 26.82 16.69 -2.82
C GLN A 211 26.36 15.82 -4.01
N GLU A 212 27.14 14.78 -4.36
CA GLU A 212 26.74 13.82 -5.40
C GLU A 212 25.45 13.08 -5.01
N PHE A 213 25.25 12.77 -3.72
CA PHE A 213 24.00 12.18 -3.25
C PHE A 213 22.82 13.14 -3.47
N VAL A 214 22.94 14.40 -3.05
CA VAL A 214 21.88 15.41 -3.19
C VAL A 214 21.50 15.57 -4.66
N GLU A 215 22.48 15.68 -5.55
CA GLU A 215 22.24 15.75 -7.00
C GLU A 215 21.55 14.48 -7.51
N PHE A 216 22.04 13.31 -7.09
CA PHE A 216 21.47 12.02 -7.48
C PHE A 216 20.00 11.89 -7.05
N VAL A 217 19.64 12.22 -5.80
CA VAL A 217 18.26 12.07 -5.29
C VAL A 217 17.32 13.17 -5.76
N MET A 218 17.82 14.30 -6.25
CA MET A 218 16.98 15.36 -6.81
C MET A 218 16.76 15.23 -8.34
N ALA A 219 17.59 14.48 -9.06
CA ALA A 219 17.45 14.29 -10.50
C ALA A 219 16.29 13.34 -10.89
N ASP A 220 15.55 13.57 -11.97
CA ASP A 220 14.57 12.61 -12.51
C ASP A 220 13.54 12.09 -11.49
N LEU A 221 13.09 12.95 -10.58
CA LEU A 221 12.06 12.60 -9.60
C LEU A 221 10.72 12.30 -10.30
N PRO A 222 9.98 11.26 -9.86
CA PRO A 222 8.65 10.98 -10.38
C PRO A 222 7.69 12.13 -10.04
N VAL A 223 6.59 12.19 -10.78
CA VAL A 223 5.50 13.14 -10.49
C VAL A 223 5.03 12.93 -9.04
N GLN A 224 4.82 14.03 -8.32
CA GLN A 224 4.34 13.99 -6.94
C GLN A 224 2.97 13.30 -6.88
N PRO A 225 2.67 12.54 -5.80
CA PRO A 225 1.35 11.95 -5.63
C PRO A 225 0.25 13.02 -5.76
N PRO A 226 -0.82 12.75 -6.53
CA PRO A 226 -1.93 13.69 -6.63
C PRO A 226 -2.47 14.04 -5.24
N ARG A 227 -2.67 15.33 -4.97
CA ARG A 227 -3.27 15.80 -3.71
C ARG A 227 -2.50 15.41 -2.45
N PHE A 228 -1.20 15.11 -2.55
CA PHE A 228 -0.37 14.70 -1.41
C PHE A 228 -0.51 15.60 -0.18
N GLN A 229 -0.61 16.93 -0.36
CA GLN A 229 -0.83 17.86 0.74
C GLN A 229 -2.12 17.57 1.50
N GLN A 230 -3.21 17.30 0.79
CA GLN A 230 -4.50 17.00 1.42
C GLN A 230 -4.45 15.63 2.11
N VAL A 231 -3.81 14.64 1.49
CA VAL A 231 -3.60 13.30 2.07
C VAL A 231 -2.86 13.41 3.39
N ARG A 232 -1.73 14.13 3.41
CA ARG A 232 -0.98 14.42 4.64
C ARG A 232 -1.83 15.12 5.69
N GLN A 233 -2.58 16.15 5.32
CA GLN A 233 -3.43 16.89 6.27
C GLN A 233 -4.53 15.99 6.88
N PHE A 234 -5.06 15.03 6.12
CA PHE A 234 -5.97 14.02 6.66
C PHE A 234 -5.28 13.00 7.57
N ASN A 235 -4.14 12.46 7.13
CA ASN A 235 -3.36 11.49 7.90
C ASN A 235 -2.86 12.08 9.23
N LEU A 236 -2.59 13.37 9.27
CA LEU A 236 -2.25 14.13 10.48
C LEU A 236 -3.48 14.57 11.29
N GLY A 237 -4.70 14.32 10.79
CA GLY A 237 -5.96 14.59 11.48
C GLY A 237 -6.48 16.03 11.40
N PHE A 238 -5.84 16.90 10.61
CA PHE A 238 -6.31 18.27 10.38
C PHE A 238 -7.53 18.31 9.48
N LEU A 239 -7.65 17.38 8.52
CA LEU A 239 -8.89 17.15 7.77
C LEU A 239 -9.72 16.07 8.45
N LYS A 240 -11.03 16.34 8.59
CA LYS A 240 -11.98 15.37 9.15
C LYS A 240 -12.38 14.31 8.13
N GLU A 241 -12.59 14.73 6.89
CA GLU A 241 -12.98 13.87 5.79
C GLU A 241 -11.75 13.51 4.96
N PRO A 242 -11.62 12.25 4.52
CA PRO A 242 -10.53 11.86 3.65
C PRO A 242 -10.59 12.67 2.37
N PRO A 243 -9.45 13.22 1.87
CA PRO A 243 -9.41 13.74 0.52
C PRO A 243 -9.75 12.59 -0.38
N ILE A 244 -10.89 12.72 -1.06
CA ILE A 244 -11.54 11.65 -1.79
C ILE A 244 -10.54 11.06 -2.80
N GLU A 245 -9.89 9.96 -2.44
CA GLU A 245 -8.97 9.26 -3.34
C GLU A 245 -9.72 8.31 -4.29
N ARG A 246 -11.03 8.17 -4.12
CA ARG A 246 -11.92 7.51 -5.08
C ARG A 246 -13.11 8.40 -5.32
N THR A 247 -13.18 9.07 -6.47
CA THR A 247 -14.34 9.90 -6.89
C THR A 247 -15.62 9.09 -7.14
N TYR A 248 -15.66 7.86 -6.66
CA TYR A 248 -16.75 6.91 -6.82
C TYR A 248 -16.88 6.03 -5.59
N ASP A 249 -18.12 5.78 -5.21
CA ASP A 249 -18.46 4.71 -4.30
C ASP A 249 -18.16 3.37 -5.01
N ARG A 250 -17.32 2.50 -4.41
CA ARG A 250 -17.02 1.16 -4.97
C ARG A 250 -18.30 0.34 -5.18
N GLN A 251 -19.32 0.57 -4.35
CA GLN A 251 -20.64 -0.05 -4.49
C GLN A 251 -21.39 0.50 -5.72
N SER A 252 -21.26 1.79 -6.01
CA SER A 252 -21.81 2.41 -7.24
C SER A 252 -21.22 1.85 -8.54
N LEU A 253 -20.01 1.29 -8.48
CA LEU A 253 -19.38 0.59 -9.60
C LEU A 253 -19.72 -0.91 -9.64
N GLN A 254 -20.64 -1.41 -8.83
CA GLN A 254 -21.10 -2.80 -8.93
C GLN A 254 -22.40 -2.89 -9.73
N ILE A 255 -22.59 -4.05 -10.36
CA ILE A 255 -23.89 -4.51 -10.83
C ILE A 255 -24.05 -5.98 -10.50
N THR A 256 -25.21 -6.38 -10.01
CA THR A 256 -25.55 -7.78 -9.78
C THR A 256 -25.98 -8.46 -11.08
N PRO A 257 -25.86 -9.79 -11.21
CA PRO A 257 -26.38 -10.52 -12.36
C PRO A 257 -27.86 -10.23 -12.66
N GLU A 258 -28.69 -10.10 -11.62
CA GLU A 258 -30.11 -9.82 -11.72
C GLU A 258 -30.37 -8.43 -12.31
N GLN A 259 -29.67 -7.40 -11.82
CA GLN A 259 -29.76 -6.03 -12.35
C GLN A 259 -29.29 -5.95 -13.81
N LEU A 260 -28.23 -6.66 -14.16
CA LEU A 260 -27.77 -6.73 -15.55
C LEU A 260 -28.81 -7.41 -16.44
N LYS A 261 -29.41 -8.52 -15.97
CA LYS A 261 -30.47 -9.22 -16.70
C LYS A 261 -31.70 -8.35 -16.92
N GLU A 262 -32.15 -7.63 -15.90
CA GLU A 262 -33.27 -6.68 -16.03
C GLU A 262 -33.00 -5.60 -17.08
N LYS A 263 -31.79 -5.02 -17.11
CA LYS A 263 -31.40 -4.05 -18.14
C LYS A 263 -31.47 -4.65 -19.55
N LEU A 264 -30.92 -5.85 -19.72
CA LEU A 264 -30.94 -6.56 -21.00
C LEU A 264 -32.37 -6.89 -21.45
N ASP A 265 -33.23 -7.34 -20.53
CA ASP A 265 -34.64 -7.65 -20.83
C ASP A 265 -35.46 -6.43 -21.22
N ARG A 266 -35.10 -5.25 -20.70
CA ARG A 266 -35.68 -3.96 -21.11
C ARG A 266 -35.13 -3.45 -22.45
N GLY A 267 -34.19 -4.15 -23.06
CA GLY A 267 -33.54 -3.74 -24.32
C GLY A 267 -32.58 -2.56 -24.16
N GLU A 268 -32.09 -2.29 -22.94
CA GLU A 268 -31.06 -1.27 -22.74
C GLU A 268 -29.75 -1.65 -23.44
N THR A 269 -29.10 -0.69 -24.08
CA THR A 269 -27.81 -0.92 -24.75
C THR A 269 -26.67 -0.82 -23.74
N VAL A 270 -26.08 -1.97 -23.38
CA VAL A 270 -24.87 -2.05 -22.55
C VAL A 270 -23.73 -2.70 -23.33
N PHE A 271 -22.49 -2.32 -23.01
CA PHE A 271 -21.30 -2.93 -23.58
C PHE A 271 -20.70 -3.93 -22.59
N ILE A 272 -20.73 -5.23 -22.91
CA ILE A 272 -20.12 -6.25 -22.06
C ILE A 272 -18.64 -6.40 -22.42
N LEU A 273 -17.76 -6.24 -21.44
CA LEU A 273 -16.31 -6.42 -21.53
C LEU A 273 -15.88 -7.64 -20.71
N ASP A 274 -15.28 -8.61 -21.38
CA ASP A 274 -14.73 -9.81 -20.75
C ASP A 274 -13.22 -9.65 -20.58
N VAL A 275 -12.74 -9.72 -19.34
CA VAL A 275 -11.32 -9.54 -19.01
C VAL A 275 -10.60 -10.84 -18.61
N ARG A 276 -11.22 -11.98 -18.92
CA ARG A 276 -10.63 -13.32 -18.73
C ARG A 276 -9.60 -13.64 -19.81
N GLU A 277 -8.96 -14.80 -19.66
CA GLU A 277 -8.05 -15.33 -20.67
C GLU A 277 -8.81 -15.93 -21.88
N PRO A 278 -8.19 -16.01 -23.07
CA PRO A 278 -8.86 -16.53 -24.27
C PRO A 278 -9.46 -17.93 -24.12
N PHE A 279 -8.79 -18.83 -23.38
CA PHE A 279 -9.30 -20.19 -23.16
C PHE A 279 -10.55 -20.23 -22.27
N GLU A 280 -10.64 -19.32 -21.29
CA GLU A 280 -11.83 -19.15 -20.44
C GLU A 280 -13.02 -18.65 -21.27
N TYR A 281 -12.77 -17.70 -22.17
CA TYR A 281 -13.78 -17.13 -23.08
C TYR A 281 -14.33 -18.16 -24.08
N GLN A 282 -13.46 -19.02 -24.60
CA GLN A 282 -13.84 -20.12 -25.49
C GLN A 282 -14.73 -21.16 -24.79
N THR A 283 -14.48 -21.39 -23.50
CA THR A 283 -15.23 -22.38 -22.70
C THR A 283 -16.66 -21.90 -22.42
N ALA A 284 -16.81 -20.63 -22.06
CA ALA A 284 -18.11 -20.02 -21.78
C ALA A 284 -18.00 -18.51 -22.00
N ASN A 285 -19.00 -17.87 -22.59
CA ASN A 285 -19.09 -16.41 -22.66
C ASN A 285 -20.57 -15.98 -22.73
N ILE A 286 -20.79 -14.70 -22.43
CA ILE A 286 -22.13 -14.06 -22.43
C ILE A 286 -22.24 -12.99 -23.53
N GLY A 287 -21.47 -13.13 -24.62
CA GLY A 287 -21.55 -12.22 -25.78
C GLY A 287 -20.80 -10.89 -25.67
N GLY A 288 -19.79 -10.77 -24.79
CA GLY A 288 -18.98 -9.56 -24.61
C GLY A 288 -17.72 -9.49 -25.48
N LYS A 289 -17.10 -8.31 -25.58
CA LYS A 289 -15.77 -8.15 -26.21
C LYS A 289 -14.70 -8.68 -25.27
N LEU A 290 -13.80 -9.53 -25.77
CA LEU A 290 -12.65 -10.04 -25.00
C LEU A 290 -11.47 -9.06 -25.06
N ILE A 291 -11.02 -8.60 -23.90
CA ILE A 291 -9.71 -7.95 -23.69
C ILE A 291 -9.15 -8.42 -22.34
N PRO A 292 -8.18 -9.36 -22.30
CA PRO A 292 -7.63 -9.87 -21.04
C PRO A 292 -7.15 -8.75 -20.12
N VAL A 293 -7.31 -8.93 -18.80
CA VAL A 293 -7.03 -7.86 -17.81
C VAL A 293 -5.63 -7.26 -17.93
N GLY A 294 -4.62 -8.06 -18.27
CA GLY A 294 -3.23 -7.59 -18.46
C GLY A 294 -3.02 -6.74 -19.73
N GLU A 295 -3.94 -6.81 -20.69
CA GLU A 295 -3.89 -6.01 -21.93
C GLU A 295 -4.69 -4.70 -21.83
N ILE A 296 -5.60 -4.58 -20.85
CA ILE A 296 -6.46 -3.40 -20.67
C ILE A 296 -5.65 -2.08 -20.65
N PRO A 297 -4.52 -1.96 -19.93
CA PRO A 297 -3.75 -0.70 -19.93
C PRO A 297 -3.23 -0.25 -21.30
N LYS A 298 -3.06 -1.19 -22.24
CA LYS A 298 -2.60 -0.91 -23.61
C LYS A 298 -3.73 -0.72 -24.60
N ARG A 299 -4.92 -1.26 -24.30
CA ARG A 299 -6.05 -1.39 -25.25
C ARG A 299 -7.32 -0.67 -24.81
N TYR A 300 -7.31 0.04 -23.68
CA TYR A 300 -8.49 0.75 -23.17
C TYR A 300 -9.01 1.83 -24.13
N THR A 301 -8.18 2.36 -25.02
CA THR A 301 -8.58 3.31 -26.07
C THR A 301 -9.44 2.69 -27.17
N GLU A 302 -9.55 1.35 -27.22
CA GLU A 302 -10.53 0.65 -28.08
C GLU A 302 -11.96 0.70 -27.53
N LEU A 303 -12.15 1.20 -26.30
CA LEU A 303 -13.43 1.28 -25.63
C LEU A 303 -13.98 2.70 -25.72
N ASP A 304 -15.31 2.81 -25.84
CA ASP A 304 -16.01 4.09 -25.88
C ASP A 304 -16.36 4.53 -24.44
N ALA A 305 -15.71 5.59 -23.95
CA ALA A 305 -15.91 6.10 -22.60
C ALA A 305 -17.31 6.66 -22.32
N ASN A 306 -18.13 6.88 -23.35
CA ASN A 306 -19.49 7.37 -23.20
C ASN A 306 -20.53 6.24 -23.03
N LYS A 307 -20.16 4.99 -23.29
CA LYS A 307 -21.07 3.84 -23.14
C LYS A 307 -21.10 3.32 -21.71
N GLU A 308 -22.23 2.71 -21.32
CA GLU A 308 -22.27 1.87 -20.12
C GLU A 308 -21.49 0.59 -20.39
N ILE A 309 -20.39 0.38 -19.66
CA ILE A 309 -19.52 -0.79 -19.79
C ILE A 309 -19.68 -1.68 -18.57
N ILE A 310 -20.08 -2.93 -18.80
CA ILE A 310 -20.17 -3.95 -17.77
C ILE A 310 -19.00 -4.92 -17.93
N VAL A 311 -18.09 -4.88 -16.97
CA VAL A 311 -16.87 -5.69 -16.99
C VAL A 311 -17.07 -6.92 -16.13
N HIS A 312 -16.70 -8.10 -16.64
CA HIS A 312 -16.74 -9.33 -15.86
C HIS A 312 -15.48 -10.16 -16.05
N CYS A 313 -15.21 -10.99 -15.03
CA CYS A 313 -14.25 -12.07 -15.11
C CYS A 313 -14.89 -13.36 -14.60
N HIS A 314 -14.11 -14.32 -14.09
CA HIS A 314 -14.67 -15.55 -13.54
C HIS A 314 -15.52 -15.27 -12.28
N HIS A 315 -14.94 -14.61 -11.27
CA HIS A 315 -15.57 -14.39 -9.95
C HIS A 315 -15.69 -12.92 -9.50
N GLY A 316 -15.30 -11.96 -10.34
CA GLY A 316 -15.40 -10.52 -10.05
C GLY A 316 -14.09 -9.82 -9.66
N SER A 317 -13.02 -10.53 -9.29
CA SER A 317 -11.78 -9.90 -8.79
C SER A 317 -10.95 -9.21 -9.89
N ARG A 318 -10.76 -9.85 -11.04
CA ARG A 318 -9.99 -9.27 -12.17
C ARG A 318 -10.77 -8.13 -12.82
N SER A 319 -12.09 -8.28 -12.94
CA SER A 319 -12.97 -7.26 -13.47
C SER A 319 -13.06 -6.03 -12.57
N GLN A 320 -12.99 -6.20 -11.25
CA GLN A 320 -12.91 -5.06 -10.33
C GLN A 320 -11.68 -4.19 -10.63
N LYS A 321 -10.50 -4.80 -10.80
CA LYS A 321 -9.26 -4.07 -11.15
C LYS A 321 -9.39 -3.33 -12.49
N ALA A 322 -10.00 -3.97 -13.49
CA ALA A 322 -10.23 -3.35 -14.79
C ALA A 322 -11.20 -2.16 -14.71
N VAL A 323 -12.27 -2.28 -13.92
CA VAL A 323 -13.26 -1.22 -13.69
C VAL A 323 -12.63 0.01 -13.04
N GLU A 324 -11.79 -0.20 -12.03
CA GLU A 324 -11.08 0.87 -11.32
C GLU A 324 -10.10 1.60 -12.24
N PHE A 325 -9.29 0.85 -12.98
CA PHE A 325 -8.39 1.41 -13.98
C PHE A 325 -9.15 2.22 -15.04
N LEU A 326 -10.24 1.69 -15.59
CA LEU A 326 -11.05 2.41 -16.58
C LEU A 326 -11.66 3.68 -15.98
N TYR A 327 -12.15 3.62 -14.74
CA TYR A 327 -12.71 4.77 -14.06
C TYR A 327 -11.67 5.91 -13.92
N GLU A 328 -10.43 5.58 -13.56
CA GLU A 328 -9.30 6.52 -13.50
C GLU A 328 -8.97 7.13 -14.87
N LYS A 329 -9.13 6.36 -15.95
CA LYS A 329 -9.00 6.85 -17.33
C LYS A 329 -10.20 7.66 -17.83
N GLY A 330 -11.17 7.94 -16.96
CA GLY A 330 -12.30 8.83 -17.26
C GLY A 330 -13.58 8.12 -17.67
N PHE A 331 -13.63 6.78 -17.64
CA PHE A 331 -14.85 6.02 -17.93
C PHE A 331 -15.80 6.12 -16.74
N LYS A 332 -16.80 7.01 -16.81
CA LYS A 332 -17.69 7.28 -15.67
C LYS A 332 -18.83 6.28 -15.52
N ASN A 333 -19.18 5.56 -16.58
CA ASN A 333 -20.26 4.57 -16.57
C ASN A 333 -19.73 3.16 -16.77
N VAL A 334 -18.85 2.72 -15.85
CA VAL A 334 -18.24 1.39 -15.86
C VAL A 334 -18.62 0.63 -14.60
N LYS A 335 -19.03 -0.63 -14.73
CA LYS A 335 -19.50 -1.45 -13.61
C LYS A 335 -18.90 -2.85 -13.63
N ASN A 336 -18.54 -3.36 -12.46
CA ASN A 336 -18.10 -4.73 -12.20
C ASN A 336 -19.31 -5.65 -12.00
N LEU A 337 -19.36 -6.76 -12.73
CA LEU A 337 -20.35 -7.80 -12.50
C LEU A 337 -20.00 -8.62 -11.24
N VAL A 338 -20.80 -8.46 -10.19
CA VAL A 338 -20.60 -9.12 -8.89
C VAL A 338 -20.67 -10.64 -9.06
N GLY A 339 -19.63 -11.33 -8.59
CA GLY A 339 -19.51 -12.79 -8.70
C GLY A 339 -19.16 -13.29 -10.12
N GLY A 340 -18.95 -12.39 -11.08
CA GLY A 340 -18.53 -12.72 -12.44
C GLY A 340 -19.49 -13.63 -13.21
N ILE A 341 -18.95 -14.32 -14.22
CA ILE A 341 -19.73 -15.23 -15.07
C ILE A 341 -20.22 -16.47 -14.30
N ASP A 342 -19.54 -16.88 -13.23
CA ASP A 342 -19.97 -18.01 -12.41
C ASP A 342 -21.31 -17.70 -11.70
N ALA A 343 -21.42 -16.50 -11.12
CA ALA A 343 -22.69 -16.03 -10.55
C ALA A 343 -23.77 -15.82 -11.61
N TRP A 344 -23.41 -15.36 -12.82
CA TRP A 344 -24.36 -15.28 -13.92
C TRP A 344 -24.94 -16.65 -14.30
N SER A 345 -24.08 -17.67 -14.44
CA SER A 345 -24.50 -19.03 -14.73
C SER A 345 -25.44 -19.58 -13.65
N MET A 346 -25.08 -19.41 -12.37
CA MET A 346 -25.90 -19.92 -11.26
C MET A 346 -27.26 -19.24 -11.14
N LYS A 347 -27.34 -17.93 -11.40
CA LYS A 347 -28.52 -17.14 -11.04
C LYS A 347 -29.40 -16.75 -12.22
N ILE A 348 -28.83 -16.62 -13.42
CA ILE A 348 -29.50 -16.04 -14.59
C ILE A 348 -29.64 -17.05 -15.73
N ASP A 349 -28.53 -17.67 -16.15
CA ASP A 349 -28.54 -18.62 -17.26
C ASP A 349 -27.72 -19.88 -16.96
N PRO A 350 -28.34 -20.92 -16.39
CA PRO A 350 -27.69 -22.20 -16.09
C PRO A 350 -27.14 -22.94 -17.31
N LYS A 351 -27.46 -22.49 -18.54
CA LYS A 351 -26.88 -23.08 -19.76
C LYS A 351 -25.46 -22.58 -20.03
N VAL A 352 -25.05 -21.45 -19.43
CA VAL A 352 -23.67 -20.97 -19.51
C VAL A 352 -22.77 -21.95 -18.75
N PRO A 353 -21.80 -22.60 -19.41
CA PRO A 353 -20.93 -23.58 -18.75
C PRO A 353 -20.13 -22.96 -17.60
N ARG A 354 -19.98 -23.73 -16.53
CA ARG A 354 -19.13 -23.41 -15.38
C ARG A 354 -17.85 -24.23 -15.46
N TYR A 355 -16.74 -23.68 -14.98
CA TYR A 355 -15.43 -24.33 -15.05
C TYR A 355 -14.56 -24.03 -13.84
#